data_AF-A0A8T6LXZ1-F1
#
_entry.id   AF-A0A8T6LXZ1-F1
#
_cell.length_a   1.000
_cell.length_b   1.000
_cell.length_c   1.000
_cell.angle_alpha   90.00
_cell.angle_beta   90.00
_cell.angle_gamma   90.00
#
_symmetry.space_group_name_H-M   'P 1'
#
loop_
_entity.id
_entity.type
_entity.pdbx_description
1 polymer ?
#
loop_
_entity_poly.entity_id
_entity_poly.type
_entity_poly.pdbx_seq_one_letter_code
_entity_poly.pdbx_strand_id
1 'polypeptide(L)'
;MDRKKLNLLMWPFALILLNSLWVGISDNAAPHEINDFEHDIEERTITLAGVFGQDKPMPSVFEVEFKGLSVDEGAVEWKIFDNKNQIVAQWAGDLSDEDAGWEGELEPGTYRFQTTTDSGIITKQILYIQPFSSYAFEGHLALSMMLFIVAFAETFVRKKGGEYLAKKNTSKAQVAEKVPFSQKKSGMPEYDDLPPDDDPWRTPKGL
;
A
#
# COMPACT_ATOMS: atom_id res chain seq x y z
N MET A 1 -7.72 -12.80 27.02
CA MET A 1 -8.72 -12.19 26.11
C MET A 1 -9.13 -13.24 25.08
N ASP A 2 -10.43 -13.40 24.79
CA ASP A 2 -10.89 -14.40 23.82
C ASP A 2 -10.32 -14.13 22.43
N ARG A 3 -9.85 -15.17 21.71
CA ARG A 3 -9.33 -15.05 20.33
C ARG A 3 -10.27 -14.30 19.38
N LYS A 4 -11.59 -14.44 19.56
CA LYS A 4 -12.60 -13.69 18.79
C LYS A 4 -12.56 -12.19 19.05
N LYS A 5 -12.39 -11.77 20.31
CA LYS A 5 -12.28 -10.35 20.69
C LYS A 5 -10.98 -9.74 20.16
N LEU A 6 -9.87 -10.50 20.21
CA LEU A 6 -8.60 -10.08 19.62
C LEU A 6 -8.72 -9.85 18.11
N ASN A 7 -9.29 -10.80 17.36
CA ASN A 7 -9.49 -10.64 15.91
C ASN A 7 -10.40 -9.45 15.56
N LEU A 8 -11.41 -9.17 16.37
CA LEU A 8 -12.28 -8.01 16.16
C LEU A 8 -11.53 -6.68 16.35
N LEU A 9 -10.64 -6.60 17.35
CA LEU A 9 -9.83 -5.41 17.63
C LEU A 9 -8.69 -5.19 16.62
N MET A 10 -8.24 -6.24 15.93
CA MET A 10 -7.19 -6.13 14.90
C MET A 10 -7.63 -5.26 13.71
N TRP A 11 -8.92 -5.24 13.36
CA TRP A 11 -9.40 -4.47 12.21
C TRP A 11 -9.33 -2.95 12.41
N PRO A 12 -9.86 -2.37 13.52
CA PRO A 12 -9.64 -0.97 13.83
C PRO A 12 -8.16 -0.62 13.94
N PHE A 13 -7.33 -1.50 14.54
CA PHE A 13 -5.91 -1.26 14.64
C PHE A 13 -5.22 -1.23 13.27
N ALA A 14 -5.55 -2.17 12.38
CA ALA A 14 -5.07 -2.17 11.00
C ALA A 14 -5.52 -0.92 10.23
N LEU A 15 -6.76 -0.46 10.45
CA LEU A 15 -7.26 0.77 9.84
C LEU A 15 -6.44 1.99 10.28
N ILE A 16 -6.17 2.12 11.58
CA ILE A 16 -5.34 3.21 12.11
C ILE A 16 -3.94 3.13 11.52
N LEU A 17 -3.28 1.97 11.61
CA LEU A 17 -1.91 1.81 11.08
C LEU A 17 -1.82 2.13 9.59
N LEU A 18 -2.76 1.63 8.78
CA LEU A 18 -2.76 1.84 7.34
C LEU A 18 -2.94 3.31 6.98
N ASN A 19 -3.86 4.00 7.67
CA ASN A 19 -4.08 5.42 7.44
C ASN A 19 -2.94 6.28 7.99
N SER A 20 -2.33 5.92 9.12
CA SER A 20 -1.14 6.61 9.64
C SER A 20 0.05 6.49 8.69
N LEU A 21 0.23 5.33 8.05
CA LEU A 21 1.27 5.17 7.02
C LEU A 21 0.99 6.07 5.81
N TRP A 22 -0.27 6.19 5.41
CA TRP A 22 -0.65 7.07 4.30
C TRP A 22 -0.36 8.54 4.58
N VAL A 23 -0.62 9.04 5.80
CA VAL A 23 -0.23 10.41 6.19
C VAL A 23 1.26 10.66 5.94
N GLY A 24 2.12 9.73 6.37
CA GLY A 24 3.56 9.87 6.16
C GLY A 24 3.98 9.87 4.67
N ILE A 25 3.21 9.21 3.80
CA ILE A 25 3.45 9.19 2.35
C ILE A 25 2.90 10.46 1.69
N SER A 26 1.68 10.90 2.08
CA SER A 26 1.03 12.07 1.50
C SER A 26 1.80 13.36 1.81
N ASP A 27 2.39 13.45 2.99
CA ASP A 27 3.11 14.63 3.46
C ASP A 27 4.57 14.65 2.98
N ASN A 28 5.03 13.61 2.27
CA ASN A 28 6.38 13.54 1.79
C ASN A 28 6.64 14.54 0.66
N ALA A 29 7.73 15.29 0.78
CA ALA A 29 8.17 16.23 -0.25
C ALA A 29 9.28 15.62 -1.12
N ALA A 30 9.14 15.75 -2.43
CA ALA A 30 10.15 15.43 -3.42
C ALA A 30 11.01 16.68 -3.68
N PRO A 31 12.32 16.65 -3.35
CA PRO A 31 13.22 17.76 -3.62
C PRO A 31 13.68 17.78 -5.08
N HIS A 32 13.61 18.94 -5.71
CA HIS A 32 14.16 19.23 -7.02
C HIS A 32 15.22 20.30 -6.88
N GLU A 33 16.47 19.93 -7.09
CA GLU A 33 17.57 20.86 -7.08
C GLU A 33 17.54 21.72 -8.34
N ILE A 34 17.44 23.03 -8.15
CA ILE A 34 17.45 24.02 -9.21
C ILE A 34 18.87 24.54 -9.41
N ASN A 35 19.47 25.03 -8.33
CA ASN A 35 20.86 25.47 -8.29
C ASN A 35 21.55 24.94 -7.04
N ASP A 36 22.85 24.70 -7.16
CA ASP A 36 23.75 24.43 -6.04
C ASP A 36 24.88 25.47 -6.03
N PHE A 37 25.65 25.51 -4.93
CA PHE A 37 26.74 26.48 -4.77
C PHE A 37 27.95 26.24 -5.68
N GLU A 38 28.04 25.08 -6.32
CA GLU A 38 29.16 24.68 -7.18
C GLU A 38 28.85 24.85 -8.69
N HIS A 39 27.56 24.86 -9.06
CA HIS A 39 27.03 24.90 -10.41
C HIS A 39 25.85 25.87 -10.46
N ASP A 40 26.16 27.15 -10.60
CA ASP A 40 25.17 28.19 -10.83
C ASP A 40 24.67 28.15 -12.29
N ILE A 41 23.37 27.96 -12.46
CA ILE A 41 22.70 27.96 -13.76
C ILE A 41 21.65 29.07 -13.74
N GLU A 42 21.77 30.02 -14.66
CA GLU A 42 20.83 31.14 -14.80
C GLU A 42 19.41 30.67 -15.12
N GLU A 43 19.28 29.60 -15.91
CA GLU A 43 17.99 29.07 -16.33
C GLU A 43 17.93 27.54 -16.22
N ARG A 44 16.92 27.04 -15.49
CA ARG A 44 16.65 25.61 -15.39
C ARG A 44 15.20 25.29 -15.63
N THR A 45 14.96 24.24 -16.41
CA THR A 45 13.62 23.74 -16.69
C THR A 45 13.38 22.44 -15.95
N ILE A 46 12.24 22.34 -15.27
CA ILE A 46 11.76 21.12 -14.62
C ILE A 46 10.39 20.75 -15.18
N THR A 47 10.08 19.46 -15.21
CA THR A 47 8.76 18.97 -15.60
C THR A 47 8.15 18.20 -14.44
N LEU A 48 6.99 18.68 -14.00
CA LEU A 48 6.21 18.11 -12.92
C LEU A 48 5.16 17.18 -13.53
N ALA A 49 5.25 15.89 -13.21
CA ALA A 49 4.28 14.91 -13.68
C ALA A 49 3.07 14.85 -12.73
N GLY A 50 1.88 14.69 -13.31
CA GLY A 50 0.67 14.39 -12.54
C GLY A 50 0.73 13.02 -11.90
N VAL A 51 0.05 12.85 -10.78
CA VAL A 51 -0.05 11.59 -10.05
C VAL A 51 -1.29 10.83 -10.53
N PHE A 52 -1.14 9.54 -10.82
CA PHE A 52 -2.23 8.68 -11.31
C PHE A 52 -2.97 9.21 -12.56
N GLY A 53 -2.27 9.99 -13.40
CA GLY A 53 -2.84 10.60 -14.60
C GLY A 53 -3.85 11.71 -14.33
N GLN A 54 -3.82 12.30 -13.13
CA GLN A 54 -4.63 13.45 -12.75
C GLN A 54 -3.77 14.70 -12.57
N ASP A 55 -4.34 15.83 -13.00
CA ASP A 55 -3.69 17.14 -13.01
C ASP A 55 -4.14 17.99 -11.82
N LYS A 56 -3.88 17.52 -10.59
CA LYS A 56 -4.17 18.29 -9.37
C LYS A 56 -2.99 19.21 -9.01
N PRO A 57 -3.24 20.47 -8.61
CA PRO A 57 -2.21 21.34 -8.04
C PRO A 57 -1.51 20.69 -6.85
N MET A 58 -0.20 20.81 -6.77
CA MET A 58 0.66 20.21 -5.76
C MET A 58 1.27 21.29 -4.87
N PRO A 59 1.12 21.20 -3.54
CA PRO A 59 1.81 22.08 -2.62
C PRO A 59 3.31 22.06 -2.87
N SER A 60 3.90 23.26 -2.93
CA SER A 60 5.27 23.48 -3.35
C SER A 60 5.92 24.55 -2.50
N VAL A 61 7.15 24.28 -2.05
CA VAL A 61 7.99 25.21 -1.29
C VAL A 61 9.30 25.39 -2.05
N PHE A 62 9.61 26.62 -2.43
CA PHE A 62 10.85 26.99 -3.07
C PHE A 62 11.77 27.64 -2.04
N GLU A 63 12.81 26.91 -1.65
CA GLU A 63 13.85 27.40 -0.75
C GLU A 63 14.99 28.01 -1.57
N VAL A 64 15.41 29.21 -1.19
CA VAL A 64 16.44 29.98 -1.88
C VAL A 64 17.42 30.53 -0.86
N GLU A 65 18.71 30.32 -1.13
CA GLU A 65 19.81 30.82 -0.32
C GLU A 65 20.84 31.49 -1.25
N PHE A 66 21.09 32.77 -1.03
CA PHE A 66 22.12 33.55 -1.75
C PHE A 66 23.36 33.71 -0.87
N LYS A 67 24.55 33.63 -1.47
CA LYS A 67 25.83 33.87 -0.77
C LYS A 67 26.78 34.68 -1.64
N GLY A 68 27.40 35.69 -1.04
CA GLY A 68 28.52 36.40 -1.63
C GLY A 68 29.80 35.58 -1.54
N LEU A 69 30.44 35.29 -2.67
CA LEU A 69 31.80 34.73 -2.72
C LEU A 69 32.87 35.82 -2.61
N SER A 70 32.62 36.98 -3.22
CA SER A 70 33.60 38.07 -3.31
C SER A 70 32.99 39.46 -3.07
N VAL A 71 31.71 39.53 -2.72
CA VAL A 71 30.95 40.76 -2.49
C VAL A 71 30.08 40.60 -1.25
N ASP A 72 29.88 41.69 -0.51
CA ASP A 72 29.02 41.73 0.69
C ASP A 72 27.62 42.30 0.37
N GLU A 73 27.43 42.87 -0.82
CA GLU A 73 26.19 43.49 -1.30
C GLU A 73 26.01 43.19 -2.80
N GLY A 74 24.76 43.15 -3.26
CA GLY A 74 24.42 43.00 -4.68
C GLY A 74 22.96 42.61 -4.88
N ALA A 75 22.44 42.86 -6.08
CA ALA A 75 21.07 42.57 -6.43
C ALA A 75 20.89 41.08 -6.81
N VAL A 76 19.77 40.52 -6.38
CA VAL A 76 19.39 39.14 -6.62
C VAL A 76 17.90 39.04 -6.99
N GLU A 77 17.58 38.22 -7.97
CA GLU A 77 16.22 38.01 -8.44
C GLU A 77 16.02 36.55 -8.85
N TRP A 78 14.82 36.03 -8.62
CA TRP A 78 14.37 34.81 -9.27
C TRP A 78 12.93 34.92 -9.78
N LYS A 79 12.63 34.16 -10.84
CA LYS A 79 11.32 34.08 -11.47
C LYS A 79 11.00 32.65 -11.84
N ILE A 80 9.74 32.26 -11.62
CA ILE A 80 9.18 30.96 -12.05
C ILE A 80 8.19 31.23 -13.16
N PHE A 81 8.41 30.61 -14.31
CA PHE A 81 7.51 30.69 -15.46
C PHE A 81 6.83 29.35 -15.71
N ASP A 82 5.55 29.39 -16.09
CA ASP A 82 4.83 28.22 -16.58
C ASP A 82 5.16 27.91 -18.06
N ASN A 83 4.53 26.87 -18.61
CA ASN A 83 4.68 26.45 -20.00
C ASN A 83 4.14 27.46 -21.03
N LYS A 84 3.36 28.46 -20.60
CA LYS A 84 2.84 29.56 -21.43
C LYS A 84 3.69 30.83 -21.26
N ASN A 85 4.84 30.75 -20.58
CA ASN A 85 5.69 31.88 -20.22
C ASN A 85 4.98 32.92 -19.32
N GLN A 86 3.98 32.52 -18.54
CA GLN A 86 3.37 33.35 -17.51
C GLN A 86 4.17 33.24 -16.21
N ILE A 87 4.32 34.38 -15.52
CA ILE A 87 5.00 34.41 -14.22
C ILE A 87 4.06 33.81 -13.18
N VAL A 88 4.51 32.75 -12.53
CA VAL A 88 3.80 32.05 -11.46
C VAL A 88 4.16 32.67 -10.11
N ALA A 89 5.45 32.89 -9.91
CA ALA A 89 6.00 33.53 -8.73
C ALA A 89 7.30 34.25 -9.10
N GLN A 90 7.61 35.30 -8.35
CA GLN A 90 8.85 36.05 -8.49
C GLN A 90 9.23 36.70 -7.18
N TRP A 91 10.52 36.94 -7.01
CA TRP A 91 11.06 37.72 -5.92
C TRP A 91 12.32 38.44 -6.40
N ALA A 92 12.52 39.67 -5.91
CA ALA A 92 13.70 40.48 -6.18
C ALA A 92 14.06 41.26 -4.91
N GLY A 93 15.35 41.33 -4.61
CA GLY A 93 15.88 41.99 -3.43
C GLY A 93 17.40 42.09 -3.47
N ASP A 94 17.98 42.34 -2.31
CA ASP A 94 19.43 42.44 -2.12
C ASP A 94 19.98 41.19 -1.41
N LEU A 95 21.29 40.94 -1.54
CA LEU A 95 21.98 39.80 -0.89
C LEU A 95 21.74 39.72 0.62
N SER A 96 21.46 40.86 1.28
CA SER A 96 21.19 40.94 2.72
C SER A 96 19.76 40.59 3.12
N ASP A 97 18.84 40.47 2.16
CA ASP A 97 17.43 40.23 2.46
C ASP A 97 17.20 38.81 2.96
N GLU A 98 16.52 38.72 4.10
CA GLU A 98 16.04 37.45 4.66
C GLU A 98 14.72 37.05 3.95
N ASP A 99 14.45 35.75 3.86
CA ASP A 99 13.21 35.18 3.29
C ASP A 99 12.99 35.38 1.78
N ALA A 100 14.00 35.05 0.96
CA ALA A 100 13.86 34.99 -0.51
C ALA A 100 13.06 33.76 -1.02
N GLY A 101 12.47 32.95 -0.14
CA GLY A 101 11.72 31.74 -0.51
C GLY A 101 10.31 32.02 -1.02
N TRP A 102 9.62 30.95 -1.44
CA TRP A 102 8.22 31.01 -1.84
C TRP A 102 7.45 29.74 -1.46
N GLU A 103 6.17 29.89 -1.15
CA GLU A 103 5.25 28.79 -0.87
C GLU A 103 3.97 28.99 -1.68
N GLY A 104 3.49 27.93 -2.31
CA GLY A 104 2.24 27.94 -3.07
C GLY A 104 1.92 26.58 -3.68
N GLU A 105 1.12 26.57 -4.73
CA GLU A 105 0.72 25.34 -5.43
C GLU A 105 1.15 25.40 -6.90
N LEU A 106 1.70 24.30 -7.41
CA LEU A 106 2.08 24.14 -8.81
C LEU A 106 1.26 23.02 -9.44
N GLU A 107 0.61 23.30 -10.56
CA GLU A 107 -0.04 22.28 -11.39
C GLU A 107 1.00 21.38 -12.07
N PRO A 108 0.63 20.16 -12.50
CA PRO A 108 1.49 19.37 -13.36
C PRO A 108 1.78 20.11 -14.68
N GLY A 109 3.05 20.18 -15.05
CA GLY A 109 3.49 20.99 -16.17
C GLY A 109 4.99 21.21 -16.20
N THR A 110 5.45 21.92 -17.23
CA THR A 110 6.84 22.32 -17.37
C THR A 110 7.01 23.74 -16.85
N TYR A 111 7.99 23.92 -15.97
CA TYR A 111 8.31 25.20 -15.35
C TYR A 111 9.75 25.57 -15.63
N ARG A 112 9.97 26.85 -15.90
CA ARG A 112 11.28 27.44 -16.15
C ARG A 112 11.63 28.38 -15.00
N PHE A 113 12.69 28.06 -14.30
CA PHE A 113 13.26 28.83 -13.21
C PHE A 113 14.36 29.69 -13.79
N GLN A 114 14.28 30.99 -13.54
CA GLN A 114 15.29 31.94 -13.96
C GLN A 114 15.81 32.67 -12.73
N THR A 115 17.13 32.67 -12.57
CA THR A 115 17.83 33.31 -11.46
C THR A 115 18.81 34.32 -12.04
N THR A 116 18.80 35.53 -11.52
CA THR A 116 19.67 36.62 -11.97
C THR A 116 20.34 37.23 -10.75
N THR A 117 21.67 37.21 -10.74
CA THR A 117 22.48 37.71 -9.63
C THR A 117 23.62 38.55 -10.14
N ASP A 118 24.06 39.50 -9.31
CA ASP A 118 25.30 40.22 -9.57
C ASP A 118 26.52 39.28 -9.51
N SER A 119 27.60 39.71 -10.17
CA SER A 119 28.84 38.92 -10.24
C SER A 119 29.46 38.73 -8.85
N GLY A 120 29.86 37.49 -8.55
CA GLY A 120 30.43 37.15 -7.24
C GLY A 120 29.38 36.71 -6.20
N ILE A 121 28.13 36.53 -6.60
CA ILE A 121 27.07 35.91 -5.80
C ILE A 121 26.79 34.51 -6.35
N ILE A 122 26.70 33.53 -5.47
CA ILE A 122 26.27 32.16 -5.77
C ILE A 122 24.94 31.86 -5.09
N THR A 123 24.23 30.87 -5.60
CA THR A 123 22.86 30.58 -5.19
C THR A 123 22.68 29.10 -4.95
N LYS A 124 21.84 28.75 -3.97
CA LYS A 124 21.33 27.41 -3.78
C LYS A 124 19.82 27.48 -3.77
N GLN A 125 19.20 26.68 -4.61
CA GLN A 125 17.76 26.75 -4.84
C GLN A 125 17.20 25.34 -4.91
N ILE A 126 16.25 25.03 -4.03
CA ILE A 126 15.60 23.71 -3.97
C ILE A 126 14.09 23.91 -3.98
N LEU A 127 13.43 23.25 -4.92
CA LEU A 127 11.98 23.18 -4.97
C LEU A 127 11.51 21.87 -4.35
N TYR A 128 10.78 21.95 -3.24
CA TYR A 128 10.10 20.84 -2.60
C TYR A 128 8.68 20.76 -3.12
N ILE A 129 8.25 19.58 -3.57
CA ILE A 129 6.90 19.36 -4.10
C ILE A 129 6.27 18.21 -3.33
N GLN A 130 5.01 18.35 -2.92
CA GLN A 130 4.26 17.31 -2.23
C GLN A 130 3.18 16.72 -3.14
N PRO A 131 3.54 15.83 -4.09
CA PRO A 131 2.62 15.37 -5.13
C PRO A 131 1.43 14.57 -4.58
N PHE A 132 1.62 13.86 -3.46
CA PHE A 132 0.58 13.03 -2.86
C PHE A 132 -0.32 13.79 -1.86
N SER A 133 0.07 14.98 -1.41
CA SER A 133 -0.71 15.78 -0.46
C SER A 133 -2.09 16.11 -1.03
N SER A 134 -2.17 16.45 -2.32
CA SER A 134 -3.41 16.72 -3.06
C SER A 134 -4.34 15.51 -3.22
N TYR A 135 -3.87 14.32 -2.84
CA TYR A 135 -4.61 13.06 -2.86
C TYR A 135 -4.75 12.44 -1.46
N ALA A 136 -4.41 13.18 -0.40
CA ALA A 136 -4.45 12.66 0.97
C ALA A 136 -5.82 12.07 1.30
N PHE A 137 -6.90 12.78 0.97
CA PHE A 137 -8.25 12.31 1.22
C PHE A 137 -8.62 11.06 0.41
N GLU A 138 -8.37 11.07 -0.91
CA GLU A 138 -8.68 9.94 -1.78
C GLU A 138 -7.91 8.68 -1.38
N GLY A 139 -6.65 8.84 -0.98
CA GLY A 139 -5.84 7.73 -0.48
C GLY A 139 -6.41 7.15 0.82
N HIS A 140 -6.78 7.98 1.79
CA HIS A 140 -7.45 7.52 3.01
C HIS A 140 -8.74 6.75 2.71
N LEU A 141 -9.57 7.28 1.82
CA LEU A 141 -10.83 6.65 1.42
C LEU A 141 -10.58 5.31 0.72
N ALA A 142 -9.68 5.28 -0.27
CA ALA A 142 -9.37 4.08 -1.05
C ALA A 142 -8.77 2.98 -0.17
N LEU A 143 -7.79 3.31 0.68
CA LEU A 143 -7.16 2.37 1.60
C LEU A 143 -8.14 1.81 2.62
N SER A 144 -9.00 2.66 3.17
CA SER A 144 -10.04 2.24 4.12
C SER A 144 -11.04 1.29 3.46
N MET A 145 -11.53 1.63 2.26
CA MET A 145 -12.44 0.77 1.50
C MET A 145 -11.79 -0.56 1.12
N MET A 146 -10.53 -0.55 0.69
CA MET A 146 -9.76 -1.76 0.39
C MET A 146 -9.65 -2.66 1.62
N LEU A 147 -9.36 -2.08 2.80
CA LEU A 147 -9.28 -2.83 4.05
C LEU A 147 -10.62 -3.47 4.41
N PHE A 148 -11.74 -2.76 4.25
CA PHE A 148 -13.08 -3.32 4.46
C PHE A 148 -13.34 -4.49 3.52
N ILE A 149 -13.04 -4.35 2.22
CA ILE A 149 -13.22 -5.44 1.23
C ILE A 149 -12.40 -6.67 1.64
N VAL A 150 -11.14 -6.48 2.04
CA VAL A 150 -10.27 -7.56 2.52
C VAL A 150 -10.85 -8.23 3.76
N ALA A 151 -11.39 -7.46 4.71
CA ALA A 151 -12.00 -8.00 5.92
C ALA A 151 -13.23 -8.88 5.64
N PHE A 152 -14.09 -8.44 4.72
CA PHE A 152 -15.24 -9.23 4.29
C PHE A 152 -14.82 -10.47 3.50
N ALA A 153 -13.86 -10.34 2.59
CA ALA A 153 -13.32 -11.45 1.81
C ALA A 153 -12.71 -12.52 2.71
N GLU A 154 -11.91 -12.13 3.71
CA GLU A 154 -11.34 -13.05 4.68
C GLU A 154 -12.44 -13.79 5.46
N THR A 155 -13.45 -13.07 5.94
CA THR A 155 -14.57 -13.66 6.69
C THR A 155 -15.32 -14.67 5.83
N PHE A 156 -15.57 -14.35 4.56
CA PHE A 156 -16.23 -15.24 3.61
C PHE A 156 -15.40 -16.50 3.34
N VAL A 157 -14.10 -16.35 3.08
CA VAL A 157 -13.17 -17.47 2.83
C VAL A 157 -13.06 -18.36 4.06
N ARG A 158 -12.97 -17.80 5.28
CA ARG A 158 -12.94 -18.60 6.52
C ARG A 158 -14.23 -19.39 6.72
N LYS A 159 -15.38 -18.79 6.44
CA LYS A 159 -16.68 -19.47 6.57
C LYS A 159 -16.81 -20.60 5.55
N LYS A 160 -16.56 -20.33 4.26
CA LYS A 160 -16.66 -21.33 3.19
C LYS A 160 -15.59 -22.41 3.23
N GLY A 161 -14.36 -22.04 3.58
CA GLY A 161 -13.27 -22.98 3.81
C GLY A 161 -13.54 -23.88 5.02
N GLY A 162 -14.08 -23.31 6.11
CA GLY A 162 -14.53 -24.08 7.27
C GLY A 162 -15.65 -25.06 6.93
N GLU A 163 -16.66 -24.61 6.19
CA GLU A 163 -17.76 -25.46 5.68
C GLU A 163 -17.23 -26.59 4.77
N TYR A 164 -16.27 -26.29 3.89
CA TYR A 164 -15.64 -27.27 2.99
C TYR A 164 -14.81 -28.31 3.74
N LEU A 165 -13.97 -27.88 4.69
CA LEU A 165 -13.17 -28.79 5.51
C LEU A 165 -14.04 -29.64 6.43
N ALA A 166 -15.10 -29.06 7.01
CA ALA A 166 -16.07 -29.80 7.79
C ALA A 166 -16.74 -30.90 6.94
N LYS A 167 -17.23 -30.57 5.74
CA LYS A 167 -17.82 -31.56 4.82
C LYS A 167 -16.82 -32.65 4.42
N LYS A 168 -15.58 -32.30 4.09
CA LYS A 168 -14.52 -33.26 3.75
C LYS A 168 -14.19 -34.20 4.91
N ASN A 169 -14.19 -33.70 6.14
CA ASN A 169 -13.92 -34.49 7.34
C ASN A 169 -15.11 -35.40 7.70
N THR A 170 -16.36 -34.94 7.54
CA THR A 170 -17.55 -35.77 7.75
C THR A 170 -17.68 -36.87 6.70
N SER A 171 -17.36 -36.59 5.43
CA SER A 171 -17.32 -37.62 4.38
C SER A 171 -16.21 -38.65 4.59
N LYS A 172 -15.06 -38.27 5.17
CA LYS A 172 -14.03 -39.24 5.59
C LYS A 172 -14.47 -40.07 6.80
N ALA A 173 -15.25 -39.50 7.73
CA ALA A 173 -15.75 -40.21 8.91
C ALA A 173 -16.84 -41.26 8.56
N GLN A 174 -17.66 -41.02 7.53
CA GLN A 174 -18.67 -41.99 7.07
C GLN A 174 -18.07 -43.23 6.37
N VAL A 175 -16.84 -43.18 5.88
CA VAL A 175 -16.17 -44.35 5.28
C VAL A 175 -15.50 -45.24 6.34
N ALA A 176 -15.38 -44.76 7.58
CA ALA A 176 -14.84 -45.52 8.71
C ALA A 176 -15.96 -46.09 9.59
N GLU A 177 -17.03 -46.64 9.00
CA GLU A 177 -17.94 -47.51 9.74
C GLU A 177 -17.20 -48.82 10.02
N LYS A 178 -16.80 -49.01 11.28
CA LYS A 178 -16.26 -50.28 11.79
C LYS A 178 -17.31 -51.36 11.55
N VAL A 179 -17.13 -52.17 10.50
CA VAL A 179 -17.88 -53.40 10.31
C VAL A 179 -17.78 -54.25 11.59
N PRO A 180 -18.91 -54.64 12.21
CA PRO A 180 -18.90 -55.19 13.56
C PRO A 180 -18.40 -56.64 13.68
N PHE A 181 -18.08 -57.30 12.57
CA PHE A 181 -17.73 -58.72 12.56
C PHE A 181 -16.47 -58.99 11.73
N SER A 182 -15.31 -58.70 12.29
CA SER A 182 -14.10 -59.43 11.94
C SER A 182 -13.80 -60.38 13.11
N GLN A 183 -14.26 -61.62 12.98
CA GLN A 183 -13.96 -62.68 13.94
C GLN A 183 -12.45 -62.98 13.90
N LYS A 184 -11.81 -62.89 15.07
CA LYS A 184 -10.51 -63.53 15.32
C LYS A 184 -10.66 -65.03 15.06
N LYS A 185 -10.07 -65.55 13.99
CA LYS A 185 -9.72 -66.98 13.94
C LYS A 185 -8.51 -67.20 14.84
N SER A 186 -8.79 -67.58 16.08
CA SER A 186 -7.82 -68.08 17.06
C SER A 186 -8.16 -69.53 17.33
N GLY A 187 -7.26 -70.44 16.99
CA GLY A 187 -7.09 -71.71 17.69
C GLY A 187 -8.00 -72.89 17.29
N MET A 188 -7.37 -73.82 16.57
CA MET A 188 -7.54 -75.29 16.58
C MET A 188 -8.77 -76.00 15.96
N PRO A 189 -8.54 -77.16 15.32
CA PRO A 189 -9.57 -78.02 14.73
C PRO A 189 -9.99 -79.13 15.70
N GLU A 190 -11.29 -79.39 15.79
CA GLU A 190 -11.79 -80.68 16.27
C GLU A 190 -12.82 -81.19 15.26
N TYR A 191 -12.42 -82.27 14.59
CA TYR A 191 -13.33 -83.24 14.01
C TYR A 191 -14.09 -83.90 15.16
N ASP A 192 -15.42 -83.96 15.10
CA ASP A 192 -16.17 -85.18 15.42
C ASP A 192 -17.65 -85.05 15.05
N ASP A 193 -18.07 -85.99 14.20
CA ASP A 193 -19.35 -86.70 14.21
C ASP A 193 -20.67 -85.94 14.02
N LEU A 194 -21.16 -85.89 12.77
CA LEU A 194 -22.54 -86.33 12.48
C LEU A 194 -22.64 -87.04 11.10
N PRO A 195 -23.27 -88.23 11.02
CA PRO A 195 -23.49 -88.99 9.77
C PRO A 195 -24.35 -88.27 8.72
N PRO A 196 -24.29 -88.67 7.43
CA PRO A 196 -24.77 -87.88 6.29
C PRO A 196 -26.29 -87.72 6.14
N ASP A 197 -27.09 -88.32 7.02
CA ASP A 197 -28.53 -88.53 6.81
C ASP A 197 -29.45 -87.61 7.64
N ASP A 198 -28.90 -86.75 8.51
CA ASP A 198 -29.66 -85.89 9.44
C ASP A 198 -29.47 -84.37 9.17
N ASP A 199 -29.49 -83.93 7.91
CA ASP A 199 -29.69 -82.50 7.59
C ASP A 199 -31.19 -82.17 7.58
N PRO A 200 -31.70 -81.41 8.57
CA PRO A 200 -33.12 -81.10 8.73
C PRO A 200 -33.71 -80.15 7.67
N TRP A 201 -32.93 -79.73 6.67
CA TRP A 201 -33.36 -78.76 5.65
C TRP A 201 -33.60 -79.35 4.25
N ARG A 202 -33.62 -80.68 4.08
CA ARG A 202 -34.15 -81.32 2.86
C ARG A 202 -35.58 -81.83 3.06
N THR A 203 -36.45 -81.39 2.14
CA THR A 203 -37.91 -81.56 2.11
C THR A 203 -38.41 -83.02 2.14
N PRO A 204 -39.57 -83.30 2.75
CA PRO A 204 -40.13 -84.65 2.80
C PRO A 204 -40.54 -85.16 1.42
N LYS A 205 -40.36 -86.48 1.23
CA LYS A 205 -40.79 -87.23 0.03
C LYS A 205 -42.32 -87.25 -0.06
N GLY A 206 -42.87 -86.69 -1.13
CA GLY A 206 -44.29 -86.76 -1.50
C GLY A 206 -44.49 -87.58 -2.78
N LEU A 207 -45.59 -88.32 -2.76
CA LEU A 207 -46.21 -89.18 -3.79
C LEU A 207 -46.06 -88.74 -5.26
#